data_AF-A0A656JI58-F1
#
_entry.id   AF-A0A656JI58-F1
#
_cell.length_a   1.000
_cell.length_b   1.000
_cell.length_c   1.000
_cell.angle_alpha   90.00
_cell.angle_beta   90.00
_cell.angle_gamma   90.00
#
_symmetry.space_group_name_H-M   'P 1'
#
loop_
_entity.id
_entity.type
_entity.pdbx_description
1 polymer ?
#
loop_
_entity_poly.entity_id
_entity_poly.type
_entity_poly.pdbx_seq_one_letter_code
_entity_poly.pdbx_strand_id
1 'polypeptide(L)'
;ILAVLRNRQFFSLGELNTAISLLLERLNHKPFKKLPGSRRSAFESIDQPALQGLPEHPYVYAEWKKVRVHIDYHVEVDGHFYSVPYQLVRHQLEVRLTAQTVECFHANQRVASHLRSQHKGRHTTQTEHMPKSHREHAEWTPQRLIRWAEQTGPNTAGVIAY
;
A
#
# COMPACT_ATOMS: atom_id res chain seq x y z
N ILE A 1 33.15 9.44 -6.94
CA ILE A 1 32.19 10.39 -6.34
C ILE A 1 32.47 10.50 -4.84
N LEU A 2 32.25 9.45 -4.04
CA LEU A 2 32.47 9.46 -2.59
C LEU A 2 33.85 9.99 -2.16
N ALA A 3 34.93 9.55 -2.81
CA ALA A 3 36.29 10.01 -2.50
C ALA A 3 36.51 11.53 -2.63
N VAL A 4 35.76 12.21 -3.51
CA VAL A 4 35.82 13.68 -3.68
C VAL A 4 35.06 14.38 -2.57
N LEU A 5 33.98 13.77 -2.06
CA LEU A 5 33.10 14.36 -1.05
C LEU A 5 33.51 14.04 0.39
N ARG A 6 34.47 13.12 0.61
CA ARG A 6 34.82 12.57 1.94
C ARG A 6 35.19 13.60 3.02
N ASN A 7 35.64 14.79 2.62
CA ASN A 7 36.06 15.87 3.54
C ASN A 7 35.10 17.08 3.50
N ARG A 8 33.94 16.94 2.85
CA ARG A 8 32.92 17.99 2.77
C ARG A 8 31.78 17.65 3.71
N GLN A 9 31.45 18.58 4.60
CA GLN A 9 30.24 18.51 5.42
C GLN A 9 29.05 19.07 4.63
N PHE A 10 27.89 18.45 4.82
CA PHE A 10 26.63 18.84 4.21
C PHE A 10 25.60 19.07 5.31
N PHE A 11 24.77 20.09 5.15
CA PHE A 11 23.78 20.47 6.15
C PHE A 11 22.35 20.06 5.75
N SER A 12 22.18 19.46 4.57
CA SER A 12 20.92 18.86 4.13
C SER A 12 21.13 17.77 3.09
N LEU A 13 20.15 16.89 2.94
CA LEU A 13 20.13 15.88 1.87
C LEU A 13 20.05 16.54 0.48
N GLY A 14 19.36 17.66 0.34
CA GLY A 14 19.29 18.40 -0.92
C GLY A 14 20.64 18.92 -1.38
N GLU A 15 21.44 19.45 -0.45
CA GLU A 15 22.80 19.91 -0.74
C GLU A 15 23.71 18.75 -1.19
N LEU A 16 23.65 17.62 -0.46
CA LEU A 16 24.40 16.42 -0.81
C LEU A 16 24.02 15.89 -2.20
N ASN A 17 22.73 15.79 -2.49
CA ASN A 17 22.23 15.33 -3.80
C ASN A 17 22.71 16.24 -4.94
N THR A 18 22.69 17.56 -4.73
CA THR A 18 23.19 18.53 -5.72
C THR A 18 24.68 18.31 -6.01
N ALA A 19 25.49 18.14 -4.96
CA ALA A 19 26.92 17.89 -5.11
C ALA A 19 27.21 16.55 -5.81
N ILE A 20 26.42 15.51 -5.51
CA ILE A 20 26.52 14.20 -6.18
C ILE A 20 26.18 14.34 -7.68
N SER A 21 25.11 15.04 -8.04
CA SER A 21 24.68 15.23 -9.43
C SER A 21 25.78 15.88 -10.29
N LEU A 22 26.43 16.92 -9.78
CA LEU A 22 27.56 17.56 -10.47
C LEU A 22 28.74 16.61 -10.69
N LEU A 23 29.05 15.77 -9.70
CA LEU A 23 30.14 14.79 -9.80
C LEU A 23 29.78 13.61 -10.71
N LEU A 24 28.49 13.23 -10.77
CA LEU A 24 27.99 12.22 -11.71
C LEU A 24 28.19 12.68 -13.14
N GLU A 25 27.82 13.93 -13.46
CA GLU A 25 28.00 14.47 -14.81
C GLU A 25 29.47 14.44 -15.23
N ARG A 26 30.37 14.91 -14.35
CA ARG A 26 31.81 14.84 -14.58
C ARG A 26 32.32 13.40 -14.75
N LEU A 27 31.79 12.45 -13.97
CA LEU A 27 32.19 11.04 -14.06
C LEU A 27 31.73 10.41 -15.38
N ASN A 28 30.51 10.75 -15.82
CA ASN A 28 29.92 10.20 -17.03
C ASN A 28 30.65 10.67 -18.29
N HIS A 29 31.11 11.92 -18.31
CA HIS A 29 31.94 12.48 -19.38
C HIS A 29 33.42 12.12 -19.31
N LYS A 30 33.92 11.65 -18.15
CA LYS A 30 35.34 11.34 -18.01
C LYS A 30 35.75 10.19 -18.96
N PRO A 31 36.82 10.35 -19.75
CA PRO A 31 37.32 9.28 -20.60
C PRO A 31 37.67 8.02 -19.81
N PHE A 32 37.45 6.86 -20.42
CA PHE A 32 37.90 5.61 -19.85
C PHE A 32 39.43 5.53 -19.84
N LYS A 33 39.99 4.73 -18.92
CA LYS A 33 41.44 4.53 -18.82
C LYS A 33 41.98 3.53 -19.84
N LYS A 34 41.16 2.55 -20.26
CA LYS A 34 41.56 1.40 -21.08
C LYS A 34 40.71 1.22 -22.35
N LEU A 35 39.70 2.06 -22.55
CA LEU A 35 38.74 1.97 -23.64
C LEU A 35 38.62 3.36 -24.29
N PRO A 36 38.25 3.43 -25.58
CA PRO A 36 37.92 4.70 -26.21
C PRO A 36 36.61 5.28 -25.63
N GLY A 37 36.47 6.60 -25.70
CA GLY A 37 35.26 7.31 -25.28
C GLY A 37 35.08 7.42 -23.76
N SER A 38 33.82 7.53 -23.34
CA SER A 38 33.37 7.75 -21.96
C SER A 38 32.10 6.94 -21.66
N ARG A 39 31.64 6.96 -20.40
CA ARG A 39 30.37 6.32 -20.02
C ARG A 39 29.19 6.90 -20.77
N ARG A 40 29.19 8.22 -20.97
CA ARG A 40 28.14 8.90 -21.73
C ARG A 40 28.11 8.44 -23.19
N SER A 41 29.25 8.41 -23.86
CA SER A 41 29.27 7.97 -25.27
C SER A 41 28.91 6.50 -25.43
N ALA A 42 29.23 5.66 -24.44
CA ALA A 42 28.81 4.25 -24.43
C ALA A 42 27.29 4.11 -24.23
N PHE A 43 26.70 4.90 -23.33
CA PHE A 43 25.24 4.95 -23.14
C PHE A 43 24.54 5.40 -24.43
N GLU A 44 25.01 6.46 -25.06
CA GLU A 44 24.42 7.00 -26.29
C GLU A 44 24.50 6.00 -27.46
N SER A 45 25.58 5.20 -27.56
CA SER A 45 25.76 4.26 -28.67
C SER A 45 25.18 2.87 -28.46
N ILE A 46 25.06 2.41 -27.21
CA ILE A 46 24.66 1.03 -26.88
C ILE A 46 23.28 1.01 -26.22
N ASP A 47 23.12 1.74 -25.13
CA ASP A 47 21.93 1.65 -24.28
C ASP A 47 20.76 2.46 -24.86
N GLN A 48 20.98 3.73 -25.21
CA GLN A 48 19.95 4.66 -25.69
C GLN A 48 19.11 4.11 -26.86
N PRO A 49 19.68 3.51 -27.92
CA PRO A 49 18.86 2.94 -29.00
C PRO A 49 18.08 1.68 -28.59
N ALA A 50 18.46 1.01 -27.51
CA ALA A 50 17.78 -0.17 -26.97
C ALA A 50 16.73 0.16 -25.90
N LEU A 51 16.66 1.42 -25.43
CA LEU A 51 15.69 1.83 -24.42
C LEU A 51 14.28 1.86 -24.99
N GLN A 52 13.34 1.32 -24.21
CA GLN A 52 11.91 1.51 -24.46
C GLN A 52 11.46 2.88 -23.94
N GLY A 53 10.31 3.34 -24.44
CA GLY A 53 9.65 4.54 -23.91
C GLY A 53 9.40 4.42 -22.41
N LEU A 54 9.40 5.55 -21.72
CA LEU A 54 9.07 5.58 -20.29
C LEU A 54 7.67 4.98 -20.09
N PRO A 55 7.49 4.07 -19.12
CA PRO A 55 6.17 3.60 -18.74
C PRO A 55 5.26 4.78 -18.38
N GLU A 56 3.98 4.69 -18.72
CA GLU A 56 2.98 5.72 -18.40
C GLU A 56 2.86 5.96 -16.88
N HIS A 57 3.12 4.92 -16.09
CA HIS A 57 3.05 4.97 -14.65
C HIS A 57 4.43 4.70 -14.03
N PRO A 58 4.88 5.54 -13.09
CA PRO A 58 6.11 5.31 -12.35
C PRO A 58 6.08 3.96 -11.62
N TYR A 59 7.27 3.41 -11.37
CA TYR A 59 7.40 2.23 -10.53
C TYR A 59 6.84 2.50 -9.12
N VAL A 60 5.92 1.64 -8.68
CA VAL A 60 5.34 1.70 -7.34
C VAL A 60 6.01 0.65 -6.46
N TYR A 61 6.80 1.11 -5.49
CA TYR A 61 7.36 0.23 -4.46
C TYR A 61 6.23 -0.43 -3.67
N ALA A 62 6.39 -1.73 -3.44
CA ALA A 62 5.44 -2.52 -2.68
C ALA A 62 6.14 -3.46 -1.71
N GLU A 63 5.59 -3.58 -0.51
CA GLU A 63 6.02 -4.53 0.51
C GLU A 63 5.05 -5.71 0.54
N TRP A 64 5.57 -6.89 0.89
CA TRP A 64 4.76 -8.10 1.00
C TRP A 64 4.80 -8.63 2.43
N LYS A 65 3.61 -8.93 2.97
CA LYS A 65 3.45 -9.43 4.34
C LYS A 65 2.48 -10.60 4.36
N LYS A 66 2.78 -11.63 5.15
CA LYS A 66 1.82 -12.68 5.46
C LYS A 66 0.95 -12.26 6.64
N VAL A 67 -0.36 -12.41 6.49
CA VAL A 67 -1.35 -12.10 7.53
C VAL A 67 -2.33 -13.25 7.67
N ARG A 68 -2.97 -13.38 8.83
CA ARG A 68 -4.04 -14.34 9.05
C ARG A 68 -5.35 -13.60 9.17
N VAL A 69 -6.39 -14.11 8.52
CA VAL A 69 -7.73 -13.54 8.61
C VAL A 69 -8.32 -13.84 9.98
N HIS A 70 -8.75 -12.79 10.67
CA HIS A 70 -9.42 -12.86 11.96
C HIS A 70 -10.84 -13.42 11.82
N ILE A 71 -11.44 -13.78 12.95
CA ILE A 71 -12.79 -14.39 13.00
C ILE A 71 -13.90 -13.45 12.48
N ASP A 72 -13.64 -12.15 12.54
CA ASP A 72 -14.49 -11.07 12.07
C ASP A 72 -14.19 -10.69 10.61
N TYR A 73 -13.60 -11.60 9.81
CA TYR A 73 -13.29 -11.42 8.38
C TYR A 73 -12.40 -10.22 8.04
N HIS A 74 -11.55 -9.77 8.98
CA HIS A 74 -10.54 -8.73 8.73
C HIS A 74 -9.10 -9.24 8.80
N VAL A 75 -8.19 -8.52 8.15
CA VAL A 75 -6.74 -8.66 8.31
C VAL A 75 -6.15 -7.37 8.86
N GLU A 76 -5.21 -7.50 9.78
CA GLU A 76 -4.50 -6.35 10.34
C GLU A 76 -3.26 -6.00 9.51
N VAL A 77 -3.18 -4.74 9.10
CA VAL A 77 -2.04 -4.15 8.40
C VAL A 77 -1.72 -2.82 9.09
N ASP A 78 -0.50 -2.72 9.63
CA ASP A 78 0.02 -1.52 10.32
C ASP A 78 -0.92 -0.95 11.40
N GLY A 79 -1.66 -1.83 12.10
CA GLY A 79 -2.64 -1.47 13.12
C GLY A 79 -4.00 -1.01 12.57
N HIS A 80 -4.26 -1.11 11.27
CA HIS A 80 -5.58 -0.91 10.66
C HIS A 80 -6.16 -2.22 10.13
N PHE A 81 -7.47 -2.39 10.21
CA PHE A 81 -8.15 -3.64 9.86
C PHE A 81 -8.87 -3.53 8.53
N TYR A 82 -8.55 -4.42 7.59
CA TYR A 82 -9.16 -4.43 6.26
C TYR A 82 -9.96 -5.70 6.06
N SER A 83 -11.21 -5.55 5.63
CA SER A 83 -12.07 -6.71 5.38
C SER A 83 -11.58 -7.55 4.20
N VAL A 84 -11.83 -8.85 4.25
CA VAL A 84 -11.64 -9.80 3.15
C VAL A 84 -12.86 -10.75 3.11
N PRO A 85 -13.12 -11.45 1.99
CA PRO A 85 -14.26 -12.37 1.91
C PRO A 85 -14.32 -13.33 3.10
N TYR A 86 -15.46 -13.39 3.79
CA TYR A 86 -15.62 -14.15 5.05
C TYR A 86 -15.30 -15.63 4.93
N GLN A 87 -15.36 -16.21 3.73
CA GLN A 87 -14.97 -17.59 3.47
C GLN A 87 -13.49 -17.86 3.79
N LEU A 88 -12.67 -16.80 3.82
CA LEU A 88 -11.24 -16.86 4.10
C LEU A 88 -10.90 -16.71 5.58
N VAL A 89 -11.89 -16.64 6.48
CA VAL A 89 -11.66 -16.61 7.93
C VAL A 89 -10.69 -17.73 8.34
N ARG A 90 -9.72 -17.39 9.21
CA ARG A 90 -8.60 -18.24 9.67
C ARG A 90 -7.55 -18.64 8.63
N HIS A 91 -7.78 -18.37 7.33
CA HIS A 91 -6.77 -18.62 6.30
C HIS A 91 -5.62 -17.62 6.40
N GLN A 92 -4.46 -18.00 5.85
CA GLN A 92 -3.34 -17.09 5.67
C GLN A 92 -3.40 -16.45 4.29
N LEU A 93 -3.20 -15.14 4.25
CA LEU A 93 -3.15 -14.34 3.03
C LEU A 93 -1.77 -13.70 2.89
N GLU A 94 -1.43 -13.36 1.65
CA GLU A 94 -0.33 -12.45 1.35
C GLU A 94 -0.90 -11.08 1.04
N VAL A 95 -0.37 -10.06 1.69
CA VAL A 95 -0.79 -8.67 1.50
C VAL A 95 0.33 -7.92 0.81
N ARG A 96 -0.02 -7.26 -0.29
CA ARG A 96 0.83 -6.30 -0.99
C ARG A 96 0.45 -4.90 -0.53
N LEU A 97 1.44 -4.17 -0.02
CA LEU A 97 1.30 -2.84 0.54
C LEU A 97 2.03 -1.84 -0.32
N THR A 98 1.32 -0.86 -0.86
CA THR A 98 1.92 0.29 -1.52
C THR A 98 1.78 1.53 -0.63
N ALA A 99 2.25 2.69 -1.10
CA ALA A 99 2.00 3.95 -0.43
C ALA A 99 0.49 4.25 -0.25
N GLN A 100 -0.36 3.74 -1.16
CA GLN A 100 -1.77 4.12 -1.24
C GLN A 100 -2.74 2.94 -1.14
N THR A 101 -2.30 1.70 -1.31
CA THR A 101 -3.19 0.54 -1.42
C THR A 101 -2.77 -0.62 -0.54
N VAL A 102 -3.77 -1.37 -0.10
CA VAL A 102 -3.64 -2.67 0.56
C VAL A 102 -4.37 -3.70 -0.29
N GLU A 103 -3.62 -4.58 -0.93
CA GLU A 103 -4.16 -5.67 -1.75
C GLU A 103 -3.95 -7.00 -1.03
N CYS A 104 -5.01 -7.79 -0.87
CA CYS A 104 -4.95 -9.10 -0.22
C CYS A 104 -5.03 -10.22 -1.27
N PHE A 105 -4.16 -11.21 -1.15
CA PHE A 105 -4.02 -12.34 -2.06
C PHE A 105 -4.19 -13.66 -1.31
N HIS A 106 -4.97 -14.56 -1.89
CA HIS A 106 -5.07 -15.97 -1.48
C HIS A 106 -4.64 -16.83 -2.67
N ALA A 107 -3.63 -17.68 -2.49
CA ALA A 107 -3.10 -18.55 -3.56
C ALA A 107 -2.81 -17.81 -4.88
N ASN A 108 -2.08 -16.69 -4.82
CA ASN A 108 -1.75 -15.79 -5.94
C ASN A 108 -2.93 -15.10 -6.64
N GLN A 109 -4.17 -15.25 -6.13
CA GLN A 109 -5.33 -14.53 -6.63
C GLN A 109 -5.66 -13.36 -5.70
N ARG A 110 -5.81 -12.15 -6.25
CA ARG A 110 -6.26 -11.00 -5.47
C ARG A 110 -7.72 -11.19 -5.06
N VAL A 111 -7.97 -11.20 -3.75
CA VAL A 111 -9.30 -11.43 -3.16
C VAL A 111 -9.92 -10.14 -2.60
N ALA A 112 -9.10 -9.13 -2.30
CA ALA A 112 -9.57 -7.82 -1.85
C ALA A 112 -8.56 -6.72 -2.20
N SER A 113 -9.02 -5.48 -2.35
CA SER A 113 -8.18 -4.30 -2.54
C SER A 113 -8.83 -3.11 -1.84
N HIS A 114 -8.04 -2.35 -1.08
CA HIS A 114 -8.48 -1.21 -0.29
C HIS A 114 -7.53 -0.02 -0.45
N LEU A 115 -8.05 1.19 -0.22
CA LEU A 115 -7.19 2.35 0.02
C LEU A 115 -6.50 2.18 1.37
N ARG A 116 -5.20 2.45 1.44
CA ARG A 116 -4.41 2.37 2.66
C ARG A 116 -4.76 3.54 3.58
N SER A 117 -5.18 3.22 4.79
CA SER A 117 -5.47 4.13 5.88
C SER A 117 -4.35 4.13 6.91
N GLN A 118 -4.04 5.32 7.44
CA GLN A 118 -3.08 5.51 8.54
C GLN A 118 -3.76 5.53 9.92
N HIS A 119 -5.10 5.41 9.98
CA HIS A 119 -5.86 5.47 11.22
C HIS A 119 -5.82 4.14 11.97
N LYS A 120 -4.91 4.01 12.94
CA LYS A 120 -4.78 2.79 13.75
C LYS A 120 -6.04 2.51 14.58
N GLY A 121 -6.36 1.23 14.77
CA GLY A 121 -7.53 0.72 15.50
C GLY A 121 -8.86 0.89 14.75
N ARG A 122 -8.84 1.37 13.51
CA ARG A 122 -10.05 1.52 12.68
C ARG A 122 -10.18 0.38 11.66
N HIS A 123 -11.36 0.28 11.09
CA HIS A 123 -11.72 -0.74 10.11
C HIS A 123 -12.10 -0.09 8.78
N THR A 124 -11.64 -0.69 7.68
CA THR A 124 -12.13 -0.45 6.33
C THR A 124 -12.83 -1.70 5.86
N THR A 125 -14.16 -1.64 5.85
CA THR A 125 -15.01 -2.81 5.59
C THR A 125 -15.80 -2.62 4.30
N GLN A 126 -15.70 -3.61 3.42
CA GLN A 126 -16.50 -3.74 2.21
C GLN A 126 -17.67 -4.67 2.51
N THR A 127 -18.89 -4.25 2.19
CA THR A 127 -20.12 -4.98 2.54
C THR A 127 -20.17 -6.35 1.86
N GLU A 128 -19.63 -6.45 0.64
CA GLU A 128 -19.50 -7.67 -0.15
C GLU A 128 -18.66 -8.77 0.53
N HIS A 129 -17.78 -8.39 1.47
CA HIS A 129 -16.97 -9.35 2.23
C HIS A 129 -17.73 -10.00 3.38
N MET A 130 -18.83 -9.40 3.82
CA MET A 130 -19.60 -9.91 4.96
C MET A 130 -20.46 -11.14 4.58
N PRO A 131 -20.67 -12.09 5.52
CA PRO A 131 -21.67 -13.15 5.37
C PRO A 131 -23.06 -12.58 5.10
N LYS A 132 -23.93 -13.32 4.40
CA LYS A 132 -25.29 -12.87 4.08
C LYS A 132 -26.09 -12.47 5.33
N SER A 133 -26.02 -13.27 6.40
CA SER A 133 -26.65 -12.95 7.68
C SER A 133 -26.14 -11.63 8.25
N HIS A 134 -24.82 -11.41 8.28
CA HIS A 134 -24.26 -10.14 8.76
C HIS A 134 -24.63 -8.95 7.89
N ARG A 135 -24.74 -9.10 6.56
CA ARG A 135 -25.22 -8.04 5.66
C ARG A 135 -26.66 -7.65 5.96
N GLU A 136 -27.52 -8.66 6.11
CA GLU A 136 -28.95 -8.47 6.43
C GLU A 136 -29.14 -7.84 7.82
N HIS A 137 -28.21 -8.10 8.76
CA HIS A 137 -28.22 -7.50 10.10
C HIS A 137 -27.50 -6.14 10.17
N ALA A 138 -26.56 -5.84 9.27
CA ALA A 138 -25.82 -4.57 9.26
C ALA A 138 -26.71 -3.36 8.93
N GLU A 139 -27.82 -3.58 8.23
CA GLU A 139 -28.85 -2.55 8.01
C GLU A 139 -29.74 -2.27 9.23
N TRP A 140 -29.60 -3.03 10.31
CA TRP A 140 -30.29 -2.79 11.58
C TRP A 140 -29.51 -1.76 12.39
N THR A 141 -29.61 -0.50 11.99
CA THR A 141 -29.11 0.61 12.79
C THR A 141 -29.85 0.63 14.15
N PRO A 142 -29.24 1.14 15.24
CA PRO A 142 -29.90 1.27 16.54
C PRO A 142 -31.26 1.96 16.44
N GLN A 143 -31.38 2.97 15.58
CA GLN A 143 -32.63 3.68 15.30
C GLN A 143 -33.69 2.80 14.64
N ARG A 144 -33.29 1.87 13.76
CA ARG A 144 -34.20 0.92 13.11
C ARG A 144 -34.63 -0.19 14.08
N LEU A 145 -33.73 -0.63 14.97
CA LEU A 145 -34.05 -1.57 16.06
C LEU A 145 -35.05 -0.97 17.05
N ILE A 146 -34.87 0.30 17.43
CA ILE A 146 -35.82 1.04 18.27
C ILE A 146 -37.19 1.13 17.57
N ARG A 147 -37.24 1.57 16.31
CA ARG A 147 -38.50 1.65 15.53
C ARG A 147 -39.19 0.30 15.34
N TRP A 148 -38.44 -0.79 15.21
CA TRP A 148 -39.02 -2.12 15.10
C TRP A 148 -39.62 -2.58 16.44
N ALA A 149 -38.91 -2.33 17.55
CA ALA A 149 -39.42 -2.64 18.87
C ALA A 149 -40.66 -1.82 19.25
N GLU A 150 -40.77 -0.58 18.76
CA GLU A 150 -41.98 0.25 18.90
C GLU A 150 -43.22 -0.40 18.29
N GLN A 151 -43.09 -1.21 17.22
CA GLN A 151 -44.21 -1.94 16.61
C GLN A 151 -44.77 -3.04 17.52
N THR A 152 -43.95 -3.57 18.43
CA THR A 152 -44.38 -4.57 19.42
C THR A 152 -44.93 -3.90 20.68
N GLY A 153 -44.39 -2.73 21.06
CA GLY A 153 -44.92 -1.88 22.13
C GLY A 153 -43.85 -1.01 22.79
N PRO A 154 -44.27 0.08 23.48
CA PRO A 154 -43.35 1.09 24.01
C PRO A 154 -42.37 0.55 25.05
N ASN A 155 -42.77 -0.46 25.84
CA ASN A 155 -41.91 -1.07 26.85
C ASN A 155 -40.76 -1.89 26.22
N THR A 156 -40.99 -2.51 25.05
CA THR A 156 -39.98 -3.29 24.32
C THR A 156 -38.94 -2.36 23.67
N ALA A 157 -39.38 -1.21 23.16
CA ALA A 157 -38.48 -0.18 22.62
C ALA A 157 -37.56 0.41 23.71
N GLY A 158 -38.09 0.61 24.92
CA GLY A 158 -37.33 1.14 26.05
C GLY A 158 -36.14 0.27 26.49
N VAL A 159 -36.18 -1.05 26.27
CA VAL A 159 -35.08 -1.97 26.58
C VAL A 159 -33.91 -1.84 25.60
N ILE A 160 -34.19 -1.48 24.35
CA ILE A 160 -33.18 -1.38 23.28
C ILE A 160 -32.52 0.01 23.23
N ALA A 161 -33.20 1.03 23.74
CA ALA A 161 -32.73 2.42 23.71
C ALA A 161 -31.66 2.76 24.79
N TYR A 162 -31.29 1.80 25.66
CA TYR A 162 -30.37 1.99 26.79
C TYR A 162 -29.00 1.36 26.53
#